data_AF-A0A3M1TKZ1-F1
#
_entry.id   AF-A0A3M1TKZ1-F1
#
_cell.length_a   1.000
_cell.length_b   1.000
_cell.length_c   1.000
_cell.angle_alpha   90.00
_cell.angle_beta   90.00
_cell.angle_gamma   90.00
#
_symmetry.space_group_name_H-M   'P 1'
#
loop_
_entity.id
_entity.type
_entity.pdbx_description
1 polymer ?
#
loop_
_entity_poly.entity_id
_entity_poly.type
_entity_poly.pdbx_seq_one_letter_code
_entity_poly.pdbx_strand_id
1 'polypeptide(L)'
;MKKGPIEDRSWRKWLTARVATADRLHGYAVEDDLACHYTPSEVLFLALTGRLPDEACRDRLHRALVQLGHTSIAEAPVHAAVLARLCGAEVGGVLQTGLLALVEQARALVSRWRAGEPVPSLVAAGLDELKALGVEDDAQLVTFMVSARIGPLAAEALAHRAGALKSYPMRLPDYVYEGARDGS
;
A
#
# COMPACT_ATOMS: atom_id res chain seq x y z
N MET A 1 30.43 -4.40 -8.34
CA MET A 1 29.30 -4.10 -7.44
C MET A 1 28.02 -4.19 -8.27
N LYS A 2 27.10 -5.10 -7.96
CA LYS A 2 25.82 -5.21 -8.70
C LYS A 2 24.96 -3.99 -8.35
N LYS A 3 24.35 -3.35 -9.35
CA LYS A 3 23.34 -2.32 -9.13
C LYS A 3 22.15 -2.95 -8.40
N GLY A 4 21.61 -2.24 -7.41
CA GLY A 4 20.38 -2.64 -6.74
C GLY A 4 19.14 -2.16 -7.52
N PRO A 5 17.95 -2.55 -7.05
CA PRO A 5 16.67 -2.20 -7.70
C PRO A 5 16.36 -0.69 -7.72
N ILE A 6 17.01 0.11 -6.89
CA ILE A 6 16.87 1.57 -6.85
C ILE A 6 17.69 2.22 -7.97
N GLU A 7 18.85 1.63 -8.27
CA GLU A 7 19.84 2.10 -9.24
C GLU A 7 19.49 1.71 -10.68
N ASP A 8 18.54 0.80 -10.88
CA ASP A 8 18.04 0.40 -12.20
C ASP A 8 16.87 1.26 -12.73
N ARG A 9 16.39 2.23 -11.93
CA ARG A 9 15.27 3.09 -12.35
C ARG A 9 15.74 4.37 -13.03
N SER A 10 15.09 4.73 -14.14
CA SER A 10 15.27 6.02 -14.79
C SER A 10 14.48 7.11 -14.06
N TRP A 11 15.13 7.77 -13.11
CA TRP A 11 14.55 8.91 -12.41
C TRP A 11 14.45 10.13 -13.36
N ARG A 12 13.31 10.83 -13.35
CA ARG A 12 13.18 12.10 -14.09
C ARG A 12 14.14 13.12 -13.48
N LYS A 13 14.96 13.76 -14.32
CA LYS A 13 15.91 14.81 -13.90
C LYS A 13 15.23 16.13 -13.50
N TRP A 14 13.96 16.29 -13.85
CA TRP A 14 13.18 17.49 -13.61
C TRP A 14 11.81 17.08 -13.08
N LEU A 15 11.43 17.67 -11.94
CA LEU A 15 10.09 17.53 -11.37
C LEU A 15 9.31 18.80 -11.69
N THR A 16 8.08 18.66 -12.18
CA THR A 16 7.17 19.80 -12.27
C THR A 16 6.89 20.27 -10.85
N ALA A 17 7.35 21.47 -10.51
CA ALA A 17 7.08 22.09 -9.22
C ALA A 17 5.57 22.35 -9.11
N ARG A 18 4.85 21.40 -8.50
CA ARG A 18 3.50 21.67 -7.98
C ARG A 18 3.71 22.33 -6.63
N VAL A 19 3.28 23.58 -6.51
CA VAL A 19 3.52 24.42 -5.33
C VAL A 19 2.76 23.83 -4.14
N ALA A 20 3.48 23.10 -3.30
CA ALA A 20 3.08 22.87 -1.92
C ALA A 20 3.87 23.87 -1.06
N THR A 21 3.16 24.83 -0.48
CA THR A 21 3.68 25.60 0.66
C THR A 21 3.26 24.87 1.93
N ALA A 22 3.82 25.25 3.09
CA ALA A 22 3.47 24.60 4.36
C ALA A 22 1.95 24.64 4.66
N ASP A 23 1.24 25.62 4.11
CA ASP A 23 -0.17 25.92 4.32
C ASP A 23 -1.09 25.61 3.12
N ARG A 24 -0.54 25.23 1.96
CA ARG A 24 -1.33 24.98 0.75
C ARG A 24 -0.95 23.71 0.00
N LEU A 25 -1.96 22.98 -0.48
CA LEU A 25 -1.83 21.81 -1.34
C LEU A 25 -2.54 22.07 -2.68
N HIS A 26 -1.78 22.12 -3.78
CA HIS A 26 -2.31 22.41 -5.14
C HIS A 26 -3.19 23.67 -5.20
N GLY A 27 -2.89 24.68 -4.38
CA GLY A 27 -3.62 25.94 -4.33
C GLY A 27 -4.78 26.00 -3.33
N TYR A 28 -5.10 24.91 -2.63
CA TYR A 28 -6.11 24.85 -1.57
C TYR A 28 -5.47 25.06 -0.20
N ALA A 29 -6.12 25.81 0.70
CA ALA A 29 -5.63 26.01 2.07
C ALA A 29 -5.80 24.72 2.88
N VAL A 30 -4.76 24.24 3.55
CA VAL A 30 -4.82 22.95 4.25
C VAL A 30 -5.74 23.03 5.47
N GLU A 31 -5.56 24.03 6.32
CA GLU A 31 -6.31 24.15 7.58
C GLU A 31 -7.71 24.75 7.37
N ASP A 32 -7.80 25.87 6.64
CA ASP A 32 -9.06 26.61 6.50
C ASP A 32 -10.05 25.97 5.51
N ASP A 33 -9.58 25.13 4.58
CA ASP A 33 -10.40 24.57 3.50
C ASP A 33 -10.38 23.03 3.52
N LEU A 34 -9.21 22.41 3.26
CA LEU A 34 -9.12 20.95 3.12
C LEU A 34 -9.55 20.19 4.38
N ALA A 35 -9.09 20.62 5.56
CA ALA A 35 -9.43 19.98 6.83
C ALA A 35 -10.91 20.14 7.22
N CYS A 36 -11.57 21.21 6.75
CA CYS A 36 -12.95 21.54 7.09
C CYS A 36 -13.97 20.89 6.15
N HIS A 37 -13.61 20.69 4.88
CA HIS A 37 -14.58 20.38 3.82
C HIS A 37 -14.34 19.05 3.12
N TYR A 38 -13.19 18.41 3.31
CA TYR A 38 -12.81 17.21 2.58
C TYR A 38 -12.35 16.09 3.50
N THR A 39 -12.64 14.86 3.10
CA THR A 39 -12.18 13.65 3.77
C THR A 39 -10.71 13.36 3.44
N PRO A 40 -10.00 12.58 4.28
CA PRO A 40 -8.62 12.19 4.00
C PRO A 40 -8.42 11.52 2.64
N SER A 41 -9.39 10.74 2.16
CA SER A 41 -9.36 10.11 0.83
C SER A 41 -9.40 11.12 -0.31
N GLU A 42 -10.19 12.19 -0.17
CA GLU A 42 -10.28 13.25 -1.18
C GLU A 42 -9.00 14.10 -1.20
N VAL A 43 -8.42 14.37 -0.04
CA VAL A 43 -7.11 15.03 0.06
C VAL A 43 -6.00 14.18 -0.56
N LEU A 44 -6.01 12.86 -0.35
CA LEU A 44 -5.10 11.93 -1.03
C LEU A 44 -5.28 11.97 -2.55
N PHE A 45 -6.53 11.98 -3.02
CA PHE A 45 -6.84 12.07 -4.44
C PHE A 45 -6.36 13.40 -5.04
N LEU A 46 -6.57 14.51 -4.35
CA LEU A 46 -6.04 15.82 -4.71
C LEU A 46 -4.51 15.80 -4.76
N ALA A 47 -3.85 15.26 -3.74
CA ALA A 47 -2.38 15.20 -3.68
C ALA A 47 -1.78 14.48 -4.88
N LEU A 48 -2.38 13.34 -5.27
CA LEU A 48 -1.89 12.48 -6.34
C LEU A 48 -2.27 12.98 -7.73
N THR A 49 -3.51 13.44 -7.92
CA THR A 49 -4.04 13.79 -9.25
C THR A 49 -3.93 15.27 -9.57
N GLY A 50 -3.90 16.14 -8.55
CA GLY A 50 -3.94 17.60 -8.70
C GLY A 50 -5.36 18.16 -8.88
N ARG A 51 -6.40 17.36 -8.65
CA ARG A 51 -7.81 17.79 -8.70
C ARG A 51 -8.63 17.16 -7.59
N LEU A 52 -9.68 17.84 -7.16
CA LEU A 52 -10.65 17.29 -6.23
C LEU A 52 -11.67 16.38 -6.95
N PRO A 53 -12.20 15.35 -6.27
CA PRO A 53 -13.29 14.55 -6.82
C PRO A 53 -14.60 15.33 -6.78
N ASP A 54 -15.42 15.22 -7.83
CA ASP A 54 -16.84 15.58 -7.76
C ASP A 54 -17.64 14.55 -6.94
N GLU A 55 -18.93 14.80 -6.71
CA GLU A 55 -19.76 13.95 -5.87
C GLU A 55 -19.82 12.48 -6.33
N ALA A 56 -19.98 12.25 -7.64
CA ALA A 56 -19.96 10.90 -8.19
C ALA A 56 -18.58 10.24 -8.05
N CYS A 57 -17.50 11.00 -8.19
CA CYS A 57 -16.14 10.52 -7.98
C CYS A 57 -15.87 10.15 -6.51
N ARG A 58 -16.46 10.86 -5.54
CA ARG A 58 -16.27 10.60 -4.10
C ARG A 58 -16.72 9.19 -3.71
N ASP A 59 -17.92 8.81 -4.11
CA ASP A 59 -18.47 7.49 -3.78
C ASP A 59 -17.64 6.36 -4.40
N ARG A 60 -17.21 6.54 -5.65
CA ARG A 60 -16.37 5.58 -6.37
C ARG A 60 -14.99 5.45 -5.72
N LEU A 61 -14.38 6.58 -5.37
CA LEU A 61 -13.09 6.60 -4.68
C LEU A 61 -13.19 5.89 -3.33
N HIS A 62 -14.23 6.16 -2.56
CA HIS A 62 -14.45 5.49 -1.28
C HIS A 62 -14.57 3.97 -1.46
N ARG A 63 -15.39 3.50 -2.41
CA ARG A 63 -15.50 2.06 -2.71
C ARG A 63 -14.18 1.45 -3.14
N ALA A 64 -13.43 2.13 -4.01
CA ALA A 64 -12.12 1.66 -4.45
C ALA A 64 -11.16 1.48 -3.27
N LEU A 65 -11.10 2.45 -2.35
CA LEU A 65 -10.24 2.37 -1.17
C LEU A 65 -10.68 1.27 -0.19
N VAL A 66 -11.99 1.04 -0.02
CA VAL A 66 -12.50 -0.07 0.79
C VAL A 66 -12.13 -1.42 0.18
N GLN A 67 -12.27 -1.58 -1.15
CA GLN A 67 -11.89 -2.80 -1.87
C GLN A 67 -10.38 -3.06 -1.78
N LEU A 68 -9.56 -2.01 -1.89
CA LEU A 68 -8.10 -2.11 -1.79
C LEU A 68 -7.61 -2.27 -0.34
N GLY A 69 -8.37 -1.81 0.64
CA GLY A 69 -7.97 -1.79 2.05
C GLY A 69 -7.97 -3.16 2.72
N HIS A 70 -8.55 -4.18 2.10
CA HIS A 70 -8.55 -5.52 2.65
C HIS A 70 -7.11 -6.06 2.79
N THR A 71 -6.80 -6.60 3.96
CA THR A 71 -5.54 -7.26 4.22
C THR A 71 -5.72 -8.30 5.32
N SER A 72 -4.85 -9.31 5.36
CA SER A 72 -4.81 -10.28 6.46
C SER A 72 -3.38 -10.70 6.79
N ILE A 73 -3.18 -11.35 7.93
CA ILE A 73 -1.89 -11.93 8.31
C ILE A 73 -1.39 -13.02 7.35
N ALA A 74 -2.26 -13.57 6.50
CA ALA A 74 -1.86 -14.51 5.46
C ALA A 74 -1.10 -13.82 4.31
N GLU A 75 -1.14 -12.49 4.25
CA GLU A 75 -0.41 -11.72 3.26
C GLU A 75 0.96 -11.31 3.75
N ALA A 76 1.95 -11.39 2.85
CA ALA A 76 3.36 -11.15 3.16
C ALA A 76 3.63 -9.84 3.93
N PRO A 77 3.01 -8.68 3.61
CA PRO A 77 3.31 -7.44 4.34
C PRO A 77 2.87 -7.45 5.79
N VAL A 78 1.65 -7.92 6.05
CA VAL A 78 1.12 -8.02 7.43
C VAL A 78 1.88 -9.09 8.19
N HIS A 79 2.15 -10.23 7.55
CA HIS A 79 2.96 -11.30 8.13
C HIS A 79 4.34 -10.80 8.57
N ALA A 80 5.03 -10.05 7.70
CA ALA A 80 6.34 -9.50 8.00
C ALA A 80 6.29 -8.49 9.16
N ALA A 81 5.29 -7.61 9.20
CA ALA A 81 5.09 -6.67 10.30
C ALA A 81 4.79 -7.37 11.63
N VAL A 82 3.90 -8.37 11.63
CA VAL A 82 3.56 -9.17 12.81
C VAL A 82 4.78 -9.93 13.30
N LEU A 83 5.55 -10.58 12.42
CA LEU A 83 6.80 -11.25 12.81
C LEU A 83 7.81 -10.28 13.41
N ALA A 84 8.01 -9.09 12.80
CA ALA A 84 8.88 -8.07 13.36
C ALA A 84 8.44 -7.68 14.78
N ARG A 85 7.13 -7.52 14.99
CA ARG A 85 6.56 -7.22 16.32
C ARG A 85 6.85 -8.34 17.31
N LEU A 86 6.58 -9.58 16.93
CA LEU A 86 6.77 -10.76 17.78
C LEU A 86 8.23 -11.00 18.13
N CYS A 87 9.16 -10.62 17.25
CA CYS A 87 10.60 -10.61 17.51
C CYS A 87 11.08 -9.45 18.40
N GLY A 88 10.18 -8.56 18.81
CA GLY A 88 10.49 -7.47 19.74
C GLY A 88 10.87 -6.14 19.09
N ALA A 89 10.66 -5.97 17.79
CA ALA A 89 10.91 -4.69 17.13
C ALA A 89 10.03 -3.57 17.71
N GLU A 90 10.61 -2.37 17.78
CA GLU A 90 9.88 -1.14 18.10
C GLU A 90 8.84 -0.82 17.01
N VAL A 91 7.83 0.00 17.36
CA VAL A 91 6.72 0.34 16.46
C VAL A 91 7.21 0.88 15.11
N GLY A 92 8.24 1.74 15.12
CA GLY A 92 8.84 2.24 13.88
C GLY A 92 9.40 1.14 12.98
N GLY A 93 10.11 0.17 13.56
CA GLY A 93 10.65 -0.97 12.83
C GLY A 93 9.55 -1.89 12.29
N VAL A 94 8.52 -2.15 13.08
CA VAL A 94 7.34 -2.94 12.67
C VAL A 94 6.66 -2.32 11.45
N LEU A 95 6.36 -1.02 11.51
CA LEU A 95 5.70 -0.31 10.42
C LEU A 95 6.60 -0.23 9.19
N GLN A 96 7.90 0.03 9.35
CA GLN A 96 8.84 0.08 8.23
C GLN A 96 8.94 -1.25 7.50
N THR A 97 9.05 -2.37 8.22
CA THR A 97 9.08 -3.71 7.63
C THR A 97 7.79 -4.01 6.86
N GLY A 98 6.63 -3.74 7.46
CA GLY A 98 5.35 -3.93 6.81
C GLY A 98 5.17 -3.06 5.57
N LEU A 99 5.50 -1.77 5.67
CA LEU A 99 5.39 -0.81 4.57
C LEU A 99 6.28 -1.18 3.38
N LEU A 100 7.53 -1.60 3.62
CA LEU A 100 8.42 -2.02 2.55
C LEU A 100 7.84 -3.20 1.77
N ALA A 101 7.38 -4.24 2.49
CA ALA A 101 6.74 -5.40 1.89
C ALA A 101 5.43 -5.02 1.18
N LEU A 102 4.65 -4.10 1.73
CA LEU A 102 3.39 -3.62 1.17
C LEU A 102 3.60 -2.89 -0.16
N VAL A 103 4.64 -2.05 -0.25
CA VAL A 103 5.00 -1.34 -1.49
C VAL A 103 5.39 -2.34 -2.59
N GLU A 104 6.18 -3.36 -2.27
CA GLU A 104 6.59 -4.38 -3.25
C GLU A 104 5.40 -5.25 -3.69
N GLN A 105 4.54 -5.67 -2.76
CA GLN A 105 3.32 -6.39 -3.10
C GLN A 105 2.40 -5.55 -3.99
N ALA A 106 2.20 -4.27 -3.66
CA ALA A 106 1.36 -3.36 -4.45
C ALA A 106 1.91 -3.17 -5.87
N ARG A 107 3.24 -3.01 -6.03
CA ARG A 107 3.89 -2.95 -7.36
C ARG A 107 3.65 -4.21 -8.16
N ALA A 108 3.82 -5.37 -7.56
CA ALA A 108 3.59 -6.65 -8.22
C ALA A 108 2.12 -6.81 -8.66
N LEU A 109 1.16 -6.44 -7.80
CA LEU A 109 -0.27 -6.51 -8.11
C LEU A 109 -0.67 -5.55 -9.23
N VAL A 110 -0.20 -4.30 -9.20
CA VAL A 110 -0.45 -3.32 -10.27
C VAL A 110 0.13 -3.82 -11.60
N SER A 111 1.38 -4.31 -11.59
CA SER A 111 2.03 -4.87 -12.79
C SER A 111 1.23 -6.04 -13.38
N ARG A 112 0.79 -7.00 -12.56
CA ARG A 112 -0.02 -8.15 -12.98
C ARG A 112 -1.37 -7.71 -13.56
N TRP A 113 -2.07 -6.81 -12.87
CA TRP A 113 -3.35 -6.27 -13.37
C TRP A 113 -3.18 -5.57 -14.73
N ARG A 114 -2.09 -4.82 -14.94
CA ARG A 114 -1.76 -4.21 -16.24
C ARG A 114 -1.53 -5.23 -17.34
N ALA A 115 -0.86 -6.33 -17.01
CA ALA A 115 -0.61 -7.43 -17.93
C ALA A 115 -1.86 -8.29 -18.21
N GLY A 116 -2.99 -8.00 -17.57
CA GLY A 116 -4.19 -8.84 -17.65
C GLY A 116 -4.03 -10.17 -16.92
N GLU A 117 -3.02 -10.31 -16.06
CA GLU A 117 -2.81 -11.49 -15.26
C GLU A 117 -3.79 -11.54 -14.08
N PRO A 118 -4.12 -12.74 -13.57
CA PRO A 118 -4.99 -12.88 -12.42
C PRO A 118 -4.45 -12.11 -11.21
N VAL A 119 -5.30 -11.33 -10.56
CA VAL A 119 -5.08 -10.71 -9.23
C VAL A 119 -6.32 -10.97 -8.36
N PRO A 120 -6.26 -10.79 -7.02
CA PRO A 120 -7.46 -10.92 -6.19
C PRO A 120 -8.62 -10.04 -6.70
N SER A 121 -9.84 -10.57 -6.70
CA SER A 121 -10.99 -9.90 -7.34
C SER A 121 -11.30 -8.51 -6.75
N LEU A 122 -11.17 -8.35 -5.44
CA LEU A 122 -11.31 -7.03 -4.78
C LEU A 122 -10.23 -6.05 -5.22
N VAL A 123 -8.98 -6.53 -5.42
CA VAL A 123 -7.88 -5.69 -5.92
C VAL A 123 -8.15 -5.26 -7.36
N ALA A 124 -8.59 -6.18 -8.23
CA ALA A 124 -8.97 -5.84 -9.60
C ALA A 124 -10.09 -4.78 -9.62
N ALA A 125 -11.17 -5.01 -8.85
CA ALA A 125 -12.30 -4.08 -8.78
C ALA A 125 -11.88 -2.67 -8.31
N GLY A 126 -11.02 -2.59 -7.28
CA GLY A 126 -10.52 -1.31 -6.79
C GLY A 126 -9.63 -0.59 -7.81
N LEU A 127 -8.76 -1.33 -8.52
CA LEU A 127 -7.92 -0.76 -9.58
C LEU A 127 -8.75 -0.32 -10.79
N ASP A 128 -9.80 -1.05 -11.15
CA ASP A 128 -10.72 -0.68 -12.23
C ASP A 128 -11.52 0.58 -11.89
N GLU A 129 -11.96 0.73 -10.64
CA GLU A 129 -12.61 1.97 -10.16
C GLU A 129 -11.63 3.16 -10.21
N LEU A 130 -10.38 3.00 -9.75
CA LEU A 130 -9.36 4.05 -9.84
C LEU A 130 -9.04 4.42 -11.29
N LYS A 131 -8.94 3.45 -12.20
CA LYS A 131 -8.74 3.67 -13.63
C LYS A 131 -9.90 4.46 -14.23
N ALA A 132 -11.13 4.11 -13.88
CA ALA A 132 -12.32 4.81 -14.35
C ALA A 132 -12.48 6.21 -13.73
N LEU A 133 -11.77 6.49 -12.62
CA LEU A 133 -11.56 7.83 -12.09
C LEU A 133 -10.39 8.56 -12.77
N GLY A 134 -9.75 8.00 -13.80
CA GLY A 134 -8.64 8.62 -14.53
C GLY A 134 -7.28 8.52 -13.82
N VAL A 135 -7.12 7.61 -12.87
CA VAL A 135 -5.82 7.30 -12.25
C VAL A 135 -5.09 6.29 -13.14
N GLU A 136 -4.16 6.78 -13.97
CA GLU A 136 -3.45 5.97 -14.95
C GLU A 136 -1.98 5.73 -14.64
N ASP A 137 -1.38 6.48 -13.72
CA ASP A 137 0.03 6.30 -13.39
C ASP A 137 0.21 5.18 -12.36
N ASP A 138 1.15 4.27 -12.62
CA ASP A 138 1.38 3.11 -11.74
C ASP A 138 1.85 3.53 -10.35
N ALA A 139 2.59 4.64 -10.22
CA ALA A 139 2.99 5.13 -8.90
C ALA A 139 1.78 5.69 -8.13
N GLN A 140 0.82 6.35 -8.80
CA GLN A 140 -0.45 6.74 -8.17
C GLN A 140 -1.26 5.52 -7.71
N LEU A 141 -1.43 4.50 -8.57
CA LEU A 141 -2.17 3.27 -8.22
C LEU A 141 -1.53 2.54 -7.02
N VAL A 142 -0.20 2.38 -7.04
CA VAL A 142 0.55 1.82 -5.91
C VAL A 142 0.33 2.67 -4.66
N THR A 143 0.36 4.00 -4.77
CA THR A 143 0.20 4.88 -3.61
C THR A 143 -1.20 4.80 -3.02
N PHE A 144 -2.27 4.71 -3.83
CA PHE A 144 -3.63 4.47 -3.33
C PHE A 144 -3.74 3.12 -2.62
N MET A 145 -3.22 2.05 -3.22
CA MET A 145 -3.27 0.71 -2.63
C MET A 145 -2.50 0.64 -1.31
N VAL A 146 -1.30 1.22 -1.25
CA VAL A 146 -0.51 1.29 -0.03
C VAL A 146 -1.30 2.08 1.02
N SER A 147 -1.75 3.30 0.70
CA SER A 147 -2.46 4.18 1.65
C SER A 147 -3.72 3.51 2.22
N ALA A 148 -4.49 2.80 1.39
CA ALA A 148 -5.68 2.06 1.83
C ALA A 148 -5.36 0.95 2.84
N ARG A 149 -4.13 0.42 2.83
CA ARG A 149 -3.73 -0.76 3.62
C ARG A 149 -2.84 -0.44 4.82
N ILE A 150 -2.31 0.79 4.95
CA ILE A 150 -1.47 1.19 6.11
C ILE A 150 -2.22 1.00 7.43
N GLY A 151 -3.46 1.48 7.51
CA GLY A 151 -4.28 1.40 8.74
C GLY A 151 -4.50 -0.04 9.18
N PRO A 152 -5.10 -0.91 8.33
CA PRO A 152 -5.28 -2.32 8.62
C PRO A 152 -3.97 -3.06 8.93
N LEU A 153 -2.88 -2.78 8.19
CA LEU A 153 -1.55 -3.36 8.47
C LEU A 153 -1.07 -3.01 9.89
N ALA A 154 -1.17 -1.73 10.28
CA ALA A 154 -0.77 -1.28 11.60
C ALA A 154 -1.65 -1.90 12.70
N ALA A 155 -2.96 -1.97 12.47
CA ALA A 155 -3.90 -2.57 13.41
C ALA A 155 -3.57 -4.04 13.69
N GLU A 156 -3.37 -4.84 12.64
CA GLU A 156 -2.99 -6.25 12.75
C GLU A 156 -1.63 -6.41 13.44
N ALA A 157 -0.62 -5.68 13.00
CA ALA A 157 0.73 -5.81 13.56
C ALA A 157 0.79 -5.40 15.04
N LEU A 158 0.10 -4.33 15.43
CA LEU A 158 0.15 -3.79 16.78
C LEU A 158 -0.83 -4.46 17.75
N ALA A 159 -1.76 -5.29 17.27
CA ALA A 159 -2.57 -6.17 18.10
C ALA A 159 -1.72 -7.21 18.86
N HIS A 160 -0.49 -7.49 18.40
CA HIS A 160 0.43 -8.41 19.06
C HIS A 160 1.38 -7.72 20.05
N ARG A 161 1.66 -8.43 21.15
CA ARG A 161 2.66 -8.01 22.13
C ARG A 161 4.08 -8.21 21.60
N ALA A 162 4.95 -7.21 21.81
CA ALA A 162 6.36 -7.32 21.47
C ALA A 162 7.04 -8.48 22.22
N GLY A 163 7.89 -9.25 21.53
CA GLY A 163 8.64 -10.36 22.12
C GLY A 163 7.79 -11.62 22.40
N ALA A 164 6.53 -11.65 21.97
CA ALA A 164 5.61 -12.77 22.22
C ALA A 164 5.70 -13.88 21.15
N LEU A 165 6.87 -14.12 20.53
CA LEU A 165 7.02 -15.11 19.47
C LEU A 165 6.48 -16.51 19.83
N LYS A 166 6.54 -16.90 21.11
CA LYS A 166 6.02 -18.19 21.60
C LYS A 166 4.49 -18.33 21.46
N SER A 167 3.73 -17.23 21.38
CA SER A 167 2.29 -17.28 21.15
C SER A 167 1.92 -17.31 19.67
N TYR A 168 2.89 -17.21 18.78
CA TYR A 168 2.64 -17.27 17.35
C TYR A 168 2.39 -18.72 16.94
N PRO A 169 1.25 -19.03 16.29
CA PRO A 169 1.02 -20.36 15.76
C PRO A 169 1.96 -20.61 14.58
N MET A 170 3.19 -21.03 14.86
CA MET A 170 4.19 -21.44 13.87
C MET A 170 3.85 -22.77 13.18
N ARG A 171 2.59 -23.21 13.22
CA ARG A 171 2.13 -24.29 12.35
C ARG A 171 2.01 -23.74 10.94
N LEU A 172 3.18 -23.52 10.33
CA LEU A 172 3.29 -23.33 8.90
C LEU A 172 2.65 -24.56 8.23
N PRO A 173 1.94 -24.38 7.11
CA PRO A 173 1.56 -25.52 6.27
C PRO A 173 2.80 -26.40 6.03
N ASP A 174 2.61 -27.72 5.95
CA ASP A 174 3.71 -28.62 5.61
C ASP A 174 4.21 -28.28 4.20
N TYR A 175 5.26 -27.47 4.10
CA TYR A 175 5.90 -27.15 2.83
C TYR A 175 6.74 -28.36 2.41
N VAL A 176 6.31 -29.04 1.35
CA VAL A 176 7.15 -30.02 0.66
C VAL A 176 8.04 -29.24 -0.31
N TYR A 177 9.33 -29.13 0.01
CA TYR A 177 10.31 -28.59 -0.92
C TYR A 177 10.54 -29.59 -2.06
N GLU A 178 10.23 -29.20 -3.29
CA GLU A 178 10.63 -29.95 -4.48
C GLU A 178 12.17 -30.03 -4.52
N GLY A 179 12.73 -31.24 -4.50
CA GLY A 179 14.17 -31.51 -4.50
C GLY A 179 14.73 -32.19 -3.25
N ALA A 180 13.94 -32.34 -2.17
CA ALA A 180 14.39 -33.05 -0.96
C ALA A 180 14.26 -34.58 -1.02
N ARG A 181 13.89 -35.17 -2.18
CA ARG A 181 13.56 -36.60 -2.32
C ARG A 181 14.65 -37.48 -2.94
N ASP A 182 15.80 -36.94 -3.34
CA ASP A 182 16.77 -37.71 -4.14
C ASP A 182 17.98 -38.23 -3.33
N GLY A 183 17.85 -38.46 -2.02
CA GLY A 183 19.01 -38.71 -1.15
C GLY A 183 18.84 -39.68 0.01
N SER A 184 18.02 -40.73 -0.09
CA SER A 184 18.00 -41.84 0.89
C SER A 184 18.16 -43.19 0.22
#